data_AF-A0A956BYX5-F1
#
_entry.id   AF-A0A956BYX5-F1
#
_cell.length_a   1.000
_cell.length_b   1.000
_cell.length_c   1.000
_cell.angle_alpha   90.00
_cell.angle_beta   90.00
_cell.angle_gamma   90.00
#
_symmetry.space_group_name_H-M   'P 1'
#
loop_
_entity.id
_entity.type
_entity.pdbx_description
1 polymer ?
#
loop_
_entity_poly.entity_id
_entity_poly.type
_entity_poly.pdbx_seq_one_letter_code
_entity_poly.pdbx_strand_id
1 'polypeptide(L)'
;MESTLYEDSQDILSELRTENARFAATYPGDRPDRQPIHTVYGGAQLYKAETTRKLGEIALRILGEYGEDARTFGKALGIRKDLRERVYERVLRKLEREPVEDFRIDFEDGYGHR
;
A
#
# COMPACT_ATOMS: atom_id res chain seq x y z
N MET A 1 -34.95 8.75 -41.16
CA MET A 1 -34.87 8.01 -39.89
C MET A 1 -33.70 8.64 -39.17
N GLU A 2 -33.91 9.33 -38.06
CA GLU A 2 -32.80 9.92 -37.30
C GLU A 2 -31.95 8.79 -36.72
N SER A 3 -30.63 8.87 -36.91
CA SER A 3 -29.71 7.92 -36.31
C SER A 3 -29.71 8.05 -34.80
N THR A 4 -29.42 6.96 -34.13
CA THR A 4 -29.23 6.97 -32.68
C THR A 4 -27.83 7.47 -32.33
N LEU A 5 -27.66 8.04 -31.13
CA LEU A 5 -26.35 8.41 -30.60
C LEU A 5 -25.34 7.24 -30.65
N TYR A 6 -25.82 6.00 -30.54
CA TYR A 6 -25.00 4.80 -30.64
C TYR A 6 -24.48 4.57 -32.05
N GLU A 7 -25.30 4.82 -33.08
CA GLU A 7 -24.91 4.72 -34.48
C GLU A 7 -23.90 5.82 -34.84
N ASP A 8 -24.14 7.05 -34.37
CA ASP A 8 -23.24 8.19 -34.62
C ASP A 8 -21.87 8.04 -33.93
N SER A 9 -21.81 7.25 -32.85
CA SER A 9 -20.58 7.05 -32.06
C SER A 9 -19.78 5.81 -32.47
N GLN A 10 -20.19 5.03 -33.49
CA GLN A 10 -19.55 3.75 -33.83
C GLN A 10 -18.07 3.89 -34.15
N ASP A 11 -17.71 4.90 -34.94
CA ASP A 11 -16.32 5.12 -35.37
C ASP A 11 -15.42 5.45 -34.17
N ILE A 12 -15.89 6.34 -33.29
CA ILE A 12 -15.19 6.72 -32.05
C ILE A 12 -15.06 5.51 -31.11
N LEU A 13 -16.11 4.71 -30.96
CA LEU A 13 -16.08 3.51 -30.11
C LEU A 13 -15.13 2.44 -30.68
N SER A 14 -14.99 2.35 -31.99
CA SER A 14 -14.07 1.43 -32.66
C SER A 14 -12.61 1.84 -32.44
N GLU A 15 -12.30 3.12 -32.60
CA GLU A 15 -10.97 3.67 -32.31
C GLU A 15 -10.64 3.52 -30.82
N LEU A 16 -11.56 3.90 -29.94
CA LEU A 16 -11.41 3.76 -28.49
C LEU A 16 -11.19 2.30 -28.09
N ARG A 17 -11.88 1.33 -28.71
CA ARG A 17 -11.66 -0.10 -28.44
C ARG A 17 -10.23 -0.53 -28.79
N THR A 18 -9.70 -0.05 -29.92
CA THR A 18 -8.34 -0.36 -30.36
C THR A 18 -7.31 0.19 -29.37
N GLU A 19 -7.45 1.45 -28.95
CA GLU A 19 -6.54 2.06 -27.99
C GLU A 19 -6.68 1.46 -26.59
N ASN A 20 -7.90 1.14 -26.14
CA ASN A 20 -8.11 0.45 -24.87
C ASN A 20 -7.46 -0.94 -24.86
N ALA A 21 -7.47 -1.67 -25.97
CA ALA A 21 -6.79 -2.97 -26.07
C ALA A 21 -5.27 -2.83 -25.96
N ARG A 22 -4.67 -1.80 -26.59
CA ARG A 22 -3.23 -1.49 -26.47
C ARG A 22 -2.85 -1.07 -25.06
N PHE A 23 -3.70 -0.23 -24.44
CA PHE A 23 -3.52 0.20 -23.06
C PHE A 23 -3.58 -1.01 -22.11
N ALA A 24 -4.59 -1.87 -22.22
CA ALA A 24 -4.74 -3.06 -21.40
C ALA A 24 -3.60 -4.07 -21.58
N ALA A 25 -3.02 -4.18 -22.78
CA ALA A 25 -1.85 -5.02 -23.03
C ALA A 25 -0.59 -4.49 -22.33
N THR A 26 -0.47 -3.16 -22.20
CA THR A 26 0.68 -2.50 -21.53
C THR A 26 0.51 -2.46 -20.02
N TYR A 27 -0.73 -2.24 -19.57
CA TYR A 27 -1.12 -2.12 -18.17
C TYR A 27 -2.17 -3.20 -17.85
N PRO A 28 -1.76 -4.47 -17.70
CA PRO A 28 -2.68 -5.59 -17.47
C PRO A 28 -3.38 -5.55 -16.09
N GLY A 29 -3.21 -4.45 -15.34
CA GLY A 29 -3.67 -4.30 -13.97
C GLY A 29 -2.65 -4.82 -12.96
N ASP A 30 -3.15 -5.31 -11.83
CA ASP A 30 -2.32 -5.75 -10.72
C ASP A 30 -1.46 -6.94 -11.11
N ARG A 31 -0.18 -6.88 -10.73
CA ARG A 31 0.71 -8.03 -10.86
C ARG A 31 0.28 -9.13 -9.88
N PRO A 32 0.46 -10.42 -10.24
CA PRO A 32 0.24 -11.52 -9.31
C PRO A 32 1.24 -11.52 -8.15
N ASP A 33 2.33 -10.76 -8.27
CA ASP A 33 3.30 -10.55 -7.22
C ASP A 33 2.69 -9.82 -6.02
N ARG A 34 3.32 -10.01 -4.86
CA ARG A 34 2.93 -9.38 -3.60
C ARG A 34 2.90 -7.85 -3.74
N GLN A 35 1.72 -7.26 -3.54
CA GLN A 35 1.54 -5.81 -3.47
C GLN A 35 1.78 -5.28 -2.04
N PRO A 36 2.30 -4.05 -1.89
CA PRO A 36 2.53 -3.46 -0.59
C PRO A 36 1.22 -3.16 0.13
N ILE A 37 1.08 -3.62 1.36
CA ILE A 37 -0.08 -3.27 2.20
C ILE A 37 0.20 -1.99 3.00
N HIS A 38 1.40 -1.89 3.58
CA HIS A 38 1.81 -0.71 4.34
C HIS A 38 2.68 0.21 3.48
N THR A 39 2.06 1.30 3.02
CA THR A 39 2.70 2.36 2.25
C THR A 39 2.82 3.63 3.08
N VAL A 40 3.98 4.25 3.10
CA VAL A 40 4.24 5.53 3.78
C VAL A 40 4.58 6.59 2.76
N TYR A 41 3.91 7.74 2.85
CA TYR A 41 4.25 8.93 2.08
C TYR A 41 5.07 9.87 2.95
N GLY A 42 6.15 10.43 2.40
CA GLY A 42 6.98 11.40 3.10
C GLY A 42 7.60 12.42 2.15
N GLY A 43 7.68 13.67 2.60
CA GLY A 43 8.27 14.75 1.81
C GLY A 43 9.75 14.49 1.48
N ALA A 44 10.13 14.82 0.25
CA ALA A 44 11.49 14.62 -0.27
C ALA A 44 12.59 15.23 0.61
N GLN A 45 12.34 16.38 1.23
CA GLN A 45 13.23 17.08 2.15
C GLN A 45 13.50 16.35 3.47
N LEU A 46 12.62 15.42 3.86
CA LEU A 46 12.76 14.63 5.09
C LEU A 46 13.33 13.23 4.84
N TYR A 47 13.49 12.85 3.56
CA TYR A 47 13.95 11.53 3.20
C TYR A 47 15.38 11.28 3.69
N LYS A 48 15.59 10.12 4.30
CA LYS A 48 16.89 9.55 4.64
C LYS A 48 16.85 8.06 4.29
N ALA A 49 17.98 7.51 3.87
CA ALA A 49 18.08 6.09 3.50
C ALA A 49 17.63 5.16 4.65
N GLU A 50 17.75 5.62 5.90
CA GLU A 50 17.43 4.87 7.11
C GLU A 50 15.98 5.03 7.58
N THR A 51 15.15 5.83 6.92
CA THR A 51 13.82 6.19 7.42
C THR A 51 12.94 4.97 7.70
N THR A 52 12.86 4.03 6.76
CA THR A 52 12.02 2.82 6.91
C THR A 52 12.47 1.94 8.07
N ARG A 53 13.79 1.76 8.25
CA ARG A 53 14.36 1.04 9.39
C ARG A 53 14.03 1.72 10.71
N LYS A 54 14.21 3.04 10.80
CA LYS A 54 13.88 3.81 12.01
C LYS A 54 12.40 3.70 12.39
N LEU A 55 11.50 3.73 11.40
CA LEU A 55 10.07 3.51 11.64
C LEU A 55 9.81 2.10 12.19
N GLY A 56 10.51 1.08 11.68
CA GLY A 56 10.45 -0.29 12.21
C GLY A 56 10.93 -0.39 13.67
N GLU A 57 12.07 0.22 14.00
CA GLU A 57 12.61 0.27 15.37
C GLU A 57 11.61 0.93 16.34
N ILE A 58 10.98 2.03 15.91
CA ILE A 58 9.93 2.70 16.69
C ILE A 58 8.71 1.80 16.87
N ALA A 59 8.25 1.15 15.80
CA ALA A 59 7.09 0.25 15.85
C ALA A 59 7.32 -0.95 16.77
N LEU A 60 8.50 -1.57 16.71
CA LEU A 60 8.88 -2.68 17.60
C LEU A 60 8.93 -2.24 19.06
N ARG A 61 9.48 -1.05 19.35
CA ARG A 61 9.48 -0.51 20.71
C ARG A 61 8.07 -0.28 21.24
N ILE A 62 7.19 0.32 20.43
CA ILE A 62 5.78 0.52 20.80
C ILE A 62 5.07 -0.82 21.01
N LEU A 63 5.31 -1.80 20.14
CA LEU A 63 4.74 -3.14 20.30
C LEU A 63 5.21 -3.79 21.60
N GLY A 64 6.50 -3.69 21.93
CA GLY A 64 7.03 -4.19 23.20
C GLY A 64 6.45 -3.49 24.44
N GLU A 65 6.14 -2.20 24.35
CA GLU A 65 5.59 -1.42 25.46
C GLU A 65 4.10 -1.69 25.72
N TYR A 66 3.29 -1.81 24.66
CA TYR A 66 1.83 -1.87 24.76
C TYR A 66 1.22 -3.23 24.38
N GLY A 67 2.00 -4.11 23.76
CA GLY A 67 1.56 -5.40 23.26
C GLY A 67 2.61 -6.47 23.48
N GLU A 68 3.26 -6.46 24.64
CA GLU A 68 4.41 -7.30 25.01
C GLU A 68 4.26 -8.79 24.68
N ASP A 69 3.02 -9.30 24.69
CA ASP A 69 2.69 -10.68 24.40
C ASP A 69 1.46 -10.82 23.49
N ALA A 70 1.31 -12.01 22.91
CA ALA A 70 0.22 -12.36 22.00
C ALA A 70 -1.18 -12.22 22.64
N ARG A 71 -1.31 -12.44 23.96
CA ARG A 71 -2.58 -12.30 24.67
C ARG A 71 -2.97 -10.83 24.78
N THR A 72 -2.06 -9.97 25.20
CA THR A 72 -2.27 -8.52 25.37
C THR A 72 -2.55 -7.87 24.03
N PHE A 73 -1.66 -8.08 23.05
CA PHE A 73 -1.84 -7.62 21.67
C PHE A 73 -3.14 -8.14 21.05
N GLY A 74 -3.36 -9.46 21.13
CA GLY A 74 -4.52 -10.09 20.53
C GLY A 74 -5.84 -9.72 21.19
N LYS A 75 -5.85 -9.41 22.49
CA LYS A 75 -7.03 -8.89 23.19
C LYS A 75 -7.34 -7.47 22.74
N ALA A 76 -6.34 -6.59 22.66
CA ALA A 76 -6.50 -5.20 22.25
C ALA A 76 -7.08 -5.07 20.83
N LEU A 77 -6.70 -5.97 19.92
CA LEU A 77 -7.14 -5.97 18.53
C LEU A 77 -8.35 -6.88 18.23
N GLY A 78 -8.95 -7.50 19.25
CA GLY A 78 -10.10 -8.41 19.04
C GLY A 78 -9.77 -9.69 18.28
N ILE A 79 -8.51 -10.13 18.28
CA ILE A 79 -8.06 -11.36 17.62
C ILE A 79 -8.54 -12.58 18.41
N ARG A 80 -9.11 -13.57 17.69
CA ARG A 80 -9.57 -14.84 18.27
C ARG A 80 -8.42 -15.56 18.99
N LYS A 81 -8.72 -16.17 20.14
CA LYS A 81 -7.71 -16.78 21.04
C LYS A 81 -6.80 -17.79 20.33
N ASP A 82 -7.35 -18.61 19.44
CA ASP A 82 -6.66 -19.62 18.65
C ASP A 82 -5.65 -19.05 17.64
N LEU A 83 -5.79 -17.78 17.26
CA LEU A 83 -4.94 -17.14 16.25
C LEU A 83 -3.86 -16.22 16.82
N ARG A 84 -3.94 -15.87 18.12
CA ARG A 84 -3.14 -14.79 18.70
C ARG A 84 -1.65 -14.99 18.54
N GLU A 85 -1.13 -16.15 18.93
CA GLU A 85 0.29 -16.48 18.82
C GLU A 85 0.78 -16.35 17.37
N ARG A 86 0.07 -17.00 16.45
CA ARG A 86 0.43 -17.00 15.03
C ARG A 86 0.41 -15.59 14.43
N VAL A 87 -0.56 -14.76 14.81
CA VAL A 87 -0.64 -13.38 14.32
C VAL A 87 0.46 -12.53 14.94
N TYR A 88 0.66 -12.61 16.26
CA TYR A 88 1.67 -11.84 16.98
C TYR A 88 3.07 -12.11 16.43
N GLU A 89 3.46 -13.37 16.29
CA GLU A 89 4.75 -13.72 15.68
C GLU A 89 4.90 -13.22 14.25
N ARG A 90 3.82 -13.26 13.44
CA ARG A 90 3.86 -12.75 12.06
C ARG A 90 4.00 -11.23 12.04
N VAL A 91 3.37 -10.52 12.97
CA VAL A 91 3.51 -9.07 13.12
C VAL A 91 4.95 -8.72 13.51
N LEU A 92 5.54 -9.41 14.50
CA LEU A 92 6.94 -9.22 14.89
C LEU A 92 7.88 -9.41 13.68
N ARG A 93 7.80 -10.55 13.00
CA ARG A 93 8.62 -10.84 11.81
C ARG A 93 8.42 -9.81 10.70
N LYS A 94 7.20 -9.27 10.56
CA LYS A 94 6.89 -8.25 9.56
C LYS A 94 7.55 -6.92 9.90
N LEU A 95 7.44 -6.47 11.15
CA LEU A 95 8.08 -5.24 11.62
C LEU A 95 9.61 -5.33 11.59
N GLU A 96 10.19 -6.51 11.79
CA GLU A 96 11.64 -6.73 11.71
C GLU A 96 12.19 -6.69 10.28
N ARG A 97 11.48 -7.30 9.33
CA ARG A 97 12.00 -7.49 7.95
C ARG A 97 11.50 -6.45 6.97
N GLU A 98 10.24 -6.06 7.09
CA GLU A 98 9.52 -5.25 6.11
C GLU A 98 8.57 -4.26 6.84
N PRO A 99 9.08 -3.40 7.75
CA PRO A 99 8.25 -2.50 8.56
C PRO A 99 7.46 -1.50 7.72
N VAL A 100 8.05 -1.05 6.61
CA VAL A 100 7.41 -0.25 5.56
C VAL A 100 7.69 -0.99 4.25
N GLU A 101 6.64 -1.29 3.49
CA GLU A 101 6.75 -2.10 2.28
C GLU A 101 6.94 -1.23 1.03
N ASP A 102 6.43 -0.01 1.08
CA ASP A 102 6.54 0.98 0.03
C ASP A 102 6.68 2.37 0.67
N PHE A 103 7.78 3.07 0.37
CA PHE A 103 8.00 4.44 0.84
C PHE A 103 7.97 5.37 -0.37
N ARG A 104 6.91 6.18 -0.46
CA ARG A 104 6.67 7.08 -1.57
C ARG A 104 7.16 8.47 -1.21
N ILE A 105 8.16 8.93 -1.96
CA ILE A 105 8.70 10.27 -1.80
C ILE A 105 7.78 11.24 -2.51
N ASP A 106 7.23 12.17 -1.74
CA ASP A 106 6.36 13.22 -2.24
C ASP A 106 7.14 14.53 -2.41
N PHE A 107 7.04 15.11 -3.61
CA PHE A 107 7.66 16.38 -3.99
C PHE A 107 6.66 17.53 -4.06
N GLU A 108 5.35 17.26 -4.04
CA GLU A 108 4.31 18.28 -4.12
C GLU A 108 4.24 19.10 -2.81
N ASP A 109 4.36 18.43 -1.67
CA ASP A 109 4.35 19.04 -0.32
C ASP A 109 5.76 19.40 0.22
N GLY A 110 6.81 19.19 -0.59
CA GLY A 110 8.21 19.42 -0.22
C GLY A 110 8.64 20.89 -0.25
N TYR A 111 7.84 21.75 -0.87
CA TYR A 111 8.12 23.18 -1.00
C TYR A 111 7.43 23.97 0.11
N GLY A 112 8.18 24.35 1.15
CA GLY A 112 7.71 25.29 2.17
C GLY A 112 8.81 25.66 3.15
N HIS A 113 8.90 26.94 3.51
CA HIS A 113 9.78 27.39 4.59
C HIS A 113 9.37 26.70 5.89
N ARG A 114 10.30 25.97 6.51
CA ARG A 114 10.16 25.36 7.84
C ARG A 114 11.44 25.59 8.62
#